data_AF-A0A316QUZ8-F1
#
_entry.id   AF-A0A316QUZ8-F1
#
_cell.length_a   1.000
_cell.length_b   1.000
_cell.length_c   1.000
_cell.angle_alpha   90.00
_cell.angle_beta   90.00
_cell.angle_gamma   90.00
#
_symmetry.space_group_name_H-M   'P 1'
#
loop_
_entity.id
_entity.type
_entity.pdbx_description
1 polymer ?
#
loop_
_entity_poly.entity_id
_entity_poly.type
_entity_poly.pdbx_seq_one_letter_code
_entity_poly.pdbx_strand_id
1 'polypeptide(L)'
;MSMAVILIALGLIITGIDKWYVLDIAYPAFHVDGTVGSHELSPSIQLYTTGNILGNHVKIDLLPDALGCLLLLIGALMLVKKNKEFIVGIVLTLTAMALNILLPFTGFIEQGPKLVIWILVVYFGYAAAELLMEYFILYCTVGVTDDLANRATNTRILFCWWITALARVYMTFLTFVGHGGVNTVYKVIMSAFVLFYGITLIFTKKYVGLRPVVSIRERRHRDKKEKL
;
A
#
# COMPACT_ATOMS: atom_id res chain seq x y z
N MET A 1 17.37 17.60 0.23
CA MET A 1 17.32 16.20 0.68
C MET A 1 16.35 15.99 1.84
N SER A 2 16.36 16.82 2.89
CA SER A 2 15.35 16.74 3.96
C SER A 2 13.90 16.87 3.45
N MET A 3 13.69 17.59 2.34
CA MET A 3 12.41 17.64 1.64
C MET A 3 11.94 16.27 1.13
N ALA A 4 12.86 15.40 0.68
CA ALA A 4 12.49 14.08 0.16
C ALA A 4 11.88 13.18 1.24
N VAL A 5 12.43 13.21 2.46
CA VAL A 5 11.88 12.48 3.62
C VAL A 5 10.50 13.03 4.01
N ILE A 6 10.29 14.35 3.91
CA ILE A 6 8.97 14.96 4.16
C ILE A 6 7.96 14.49 3.11
N LEU A 7 8.32 14.50 1.83
CA LEU A 7 7.45 14.03 0.74
C LEU A 7 7.09 12.56 0.91
N ILE A 8 8.05 11.70 1.27
CA ILE A 8 7.79 10.29 1.57
C ILE A 8 6.88 10.15 2.78
N ALA A 9 7.12 10.89 3.87
CA ALA A 9 6.28 10.81 5.05
C ALA A 9 4.83 11.24 4.77
N LEU A 10 4.65 12.34 4.04
CA LEU A 10 3.33 12.81 3.62
C LEU A 10 2.67 11.80 2.67
N GLY A 11 3.43 11.28 1.71
CA GLY A 11 2.95 10.25 0.79
C GLY A 11 2.42 9.02 1.52
N LEU A 12 3.19 8.48 2.47
CA LEU A 12 2.78 7.34 3.31
C LEU A 12 1.56 7.65 4.19
N ILE A 13 1.43 8.89 4.67
CA ILE A 13 0.26 9.31 5.44
C ILE A 13 -0.99 9.30 4.57
N ILE A 14 -0.88 9.84 3.36
CA ILE A 14 -2.02 9.96 2.45
C ILE A 14 -2.45 8.58 1.94
N THR A 15 -1.51 7.73 1.49
CA THR A 15 -1.84 6.35 1.07
C THR A 15 -2.34 5.49 2.23
N GLY A 16 -1.85 5.74 3.45
CA GLY A 16 -2.29 4.99 4.62
C GLY A 16 -3.64 5.43 5.19
N ILE A 17 -4.14 6.62 4.83
CA ILE A 17 -5.47 7.12 5.23
C ILE A 17 -6.40 6.98 4.02
N ASP A 18 -6.79 5.73 3.78
CA ASP A 18 -7.73 5.33 2.73
C ASP A 18 -9.07 6.07 2.90
N LYS A 19 -9.46 6.83 1.86
CA LYS A 19 -10.76 7.50 1.73
C LYS A 19 -11.32 7.32 0.31
N TRP A 20 -12.21 6.34 0.15
CA TRP A 20 -12.98 6.15 -1.07
C TRP A 20 -13.87 7.34 -1.41
N TYR A 21 -13.81 7.79 -2.66
CA TYR A 21 -14.83 8.60 -3.29
C TYR A 21 -15.69 7.72 -4.19
N VAL A 22 -17.00 7.75 -3.98
CA VAL A 22 -17.97 7.08 -4.86
C VAL A 22 -18.29 8.04 -6.00
N LEU A 23 -18.00 7.63 -7.22
CA LEU A 23 -18.46 8.36 -8.40
C LEU A 23 -19.90 7.96 -8.71
N ASP A 24 -20.67 8.91 -9.24
CA ASP A 24 -22.05 8.68 -9.70
C ASP A 24 -22.08 8.00 -11.08
N ILE A 25 -21.24 6.97 -11.25
CA ILE A 25 -21.16 6.15 -12.45
C ILE A 25 -21.51 4.73 -12.02
N ALA A 26 -22.67 4.25 -12.43
CA ALA A 26 -23.10 2.88 -12.18
C ALA A 26 -22.36 1.90 -13.11
N TYR A 27 -22.07 0.70 -12.60
CA TYR A 27 -21.60 -0.39 -13.44
C TYR A 27 -22.75 -0.97 -14.29
N PRO A 28 -22.45 -1.57 -15.45
CA PRO A 28 -23.41 -2.43 -16.13
C PRO A 28 -23.80 -3.60 -15.21
N ALA A 29 -24.99 -4.17 -15.44
CA ALA A 29 -25.39 -5.38 -14.72
C ALA A 29 -24.36 -6.50 -14.94
N PHE A 30 -23.81 -7.03 -13.86
CA PHE A 30 -22.82 -8.10 -13.93
C PHE A 30 -23.50 -9.43 -14.19
N HIS A 31 -23.12 -10.09 -15.28
CA HIS A 31 -23.52 -11.46 -15.56
C HIS A 31 -22.28 -12.35 -15.37
N VAL A 32 -22.19 -13.04 -14.23
CA VAL A 32 -20.98 -13.79 -13.82
C VAL A 32 -21.16 -15.31 -13.80
N ASP A 33 -22.32 -15.79 -14.24
CA ASP A 33 -22.64 -17.21 -14.35
C ASP A 33 -21.74 -17.89 -15.39
N GLY A 34 -21.32 -19.12 -15.08
CA GLY A 34 -20.57 -19.99 -15.98
C GLY A 34 -19.30 -20.60 -15.36
N THR A 35 -18.57 -21.34 -16.19
CA THR A 35 -17.37 -22.09 -15.79
C THR A 35 -16.08 -21.34 -16.08
N VAL A 36 -15.10 -21.49 -15.20
CA VAL A 36 -13.70 -21.12 -15.46
C VAL A 36 -12.91 -22.39 -15.70
N GLY A 37 -12.46 -22.61 -16.93
CA GLY A 37 -11.86 -23.88 -17.33
C GLY A 37 -12.87 -25.01 -17.16
N SER A 38 -12.60 -25.94 -16.25
CA SER A 38 -13.47 -27.10 -15.96
C SER A 38 -14.26 -26.99 -14.64
N HIS A 39 -14.21 -25.85 -13.94
CA HIS A 39 -14.83 -25.69 -12.62
C HIS A 39 -15.84 -24.54 -12.62
N GLU A 40 -16.97 -24.74 -11.94
CA GLU A 40 -17.92 -23.67 -11.64
C GLU A 40 -17.43 -22.84 -10.44
N LEU A 41 -17.56 -21.52 -10.54
CA LEU A 41 -17.26 -20.61 -9.44
C LEU A 41 -18.39 -20.69 -8.41
N SER A 42 -18.04 -20.86 -7.13
CA SER A 42 -19.01 -20.79 -6.04
C SER A 42 -19.76 -19.45 -6.04
N PRO A 43 -21.10 -19.46 -5.87
CA PRO A 43 -21.90 -18.23 -5.82
C PRO A 43 -21.40 -17.21 -4.79
N SER A 44 -20.85 -17.68 -3.66
CA SER A 44 -20.30 -16.80 -2.62
C SER A 44 -19.09 -16.01 -3.12
N ILE A 45 -18.20 -16.63 -3.90
CA ILE A 45 -17.01 -15.96 -4.45
C ILE A 45 -17.44 -14.91 -5.48
N GLN A 46 -18.42 -15.25 -6.32
CA GLN A 46 -18.99 -14.31 -7.28
C GLN A 46 -19.55 -13.07 -6.57
N LEU A 47 -20.40 -13.27 -5.57
CA LEU A 47 -21.01 -12.20 -4.77
C LEU A 47 -19.98 -11.34 -4.05
N TYR A 48 -19.00 -11.96 -3.39
CA TYR A 48 -17.95 -11.24 -2.67
C TYR A 48 -17.10 -10.38 -3.60
N THR A 49 -16.85 -10.89 -4.81
CA THR A 49 -15.99 -10.21 -5.77
C THR A 49 -16.72 -9.06 -6.47
N THR A 50 -17.91 -9.29 -7.02
CA THR A 50 -18.65 -8.22 -7.71
C THR A 50 -19.35 -7.26 -6.74
N GLY A 51 -19.89 -7.77 -5.64
CA GLY A 51 -20.66 -6.99 -4.68
C GLY A 51 -19.79 -6.25 -3.65
N ASN A 52 -18.82 -6.94 -3.03
CA ASN A 52 -18.06 -6.33 -1.93
C ASN A 52 -16.82 -5.55 -2.43
N ILE A 53 -16.10 -6.07 -3.44
CA ILE A 53 -14.92 -5.39 -4.00
C ILE A 53 -15.32 -4.24 -4.94
N LEU A 54 -16.01 -4.53 -6.04
CA LEU A 54 -16.46 -3.47 -6.97
C LEU A 54 -17.68 -2.71 -6.43
N GLY A 55 -18.73 -3.44 -6.07
CA GLY A 55 -20.03 -2.88 -5.76
C GLY A 55 -20.78 -2.40 -7.01
N ASN A 56 -21.82 -1.59 -6.80
CA ASN A 56 -22.75 -1.21 -7.88
C ASN A 56 -22.34 0.07 -8.62
N HIS A 57 -21.43 0.85 -8.02
CA HIS A 57 -20.96 2.13 -8.56
C HIS A 57 -19.44 2.14 -8.56
N VAL A 58 -18.88 2.89 -9.50
CA VAL A 58 -17.45 3.11 -9.60
C VAL A 58 -16.97 3.82 -8.34
N LYS A 59 -16.17 3.12 -7.55
CA LYS A 59 -15.42 3.69 -6.44
C LYS A 59 -14.02 3.94 -6.94
N ILE A 60 -13.58 5.19 -6.95
CA ILE A 60 -12.17 5.50 -7.24
C ILE A 60 -11.55 6.12 -6.01
N ASP A 61 -10.50 5.48 -5.52
CA ASP A 61 -9.57 6.09 -4.56
C ASP A 61 -8.48 6.86 -5.34
N LEU A 62 -8.89 7.81 -6.19
CA LEU A 62 -7.92 8.46 -7.08
C LEU A 62 -7.16 9.57 -6.36
N LEU A 63 -7.87 10.35 -5.55
CA LEU A 63 -7.36 11.65 -5.12
C LEU A 63 -6.38 11.52 -3.95
N PRO A 64 -6.68 10.75 -2.89
CA PRO A 64 -5.70 10.40 -1.87
C PRO A 64 -4.59 9.49 -2.43
N ASP A 65 -4.90 8.32 -3.00
CA ASP A 65 -3.84 7.36 -3.36
C ASP A 65 -2.94 7.83 -4.50
N ALA A 66 -3.46 8.50 -5.53
CA ALA A 66 -2.60 9.00 -6.61
C ALA A 66 -1.72 10.16 -6.13
N LEU A 67 -2.23 11.04 -5.26
CA LEU A 67 -1.42 12.11 -4.65
C LEU A 67 -0.36 11.52 -3.73
N GLY A 68 -0.73 10.55 -2.89
CA GLY A 68 0.18 9.84 -2.01
C GLY A 68 1.29 9.13 -2.78
N CYS A 69 0.93 8.36 -3.81
CA CYS A 69 1.88 7.70 -4.71
C CYS A 69 2.78 8.71 -5.44
N LEU A 70 2.26 9.84 -5.88
CA LEU A 70 3.04 10.89 -6.55
C LEU A 70 4.07 11.51 -5.60
N LEU A 71 3.69 11.80 -4.35
CA LEU A 71 4.60 12.29 -3.33
C LEU A 71 5.70 11.26 -3.01
N LEU A 72 5.32 9.99 -2.90
CA LEU A 72 6.26 8.89 -2.70
C LEU A 72 7.25 8.77 -3.85
N LEU A 73 6.77 8.87 -5.09
CA LEU A 73 7.59 8.77 -6.30
C LEU A 73 8.60 9.92 -6.39
N ILE A 74 8.16 11.17 -6.16
CA ILE A 74 9.07 12.33 -6.14
C ILE A 74 10.12 12.17 -5.03
N GLY A 75 9.69 11.82 -3.82
CA GLY A 75 10.60 11.62 -2.69
C GLY A 75 11.62 10.50 -2.94
N ALA A 76 11.19 9.37 -3.50
CA ALA A 76 12.06 8.25 -3.85
C ALA A 76 13.06 8.62 -4.95
N LEU A 77 12.63 9.34 -6.01
CA LEU A 77 13.51 9.81 -7.08
C LEU A 77 14.61 10.75 -6.56
N MET A 78 14.28 11.62 -5.60
CA MET A 78 15.26 12.51 -4.98
C MET A 78 16.33 11.76 -4.16
N LEU A 79 16.00 10.57 -3.63
CA LEU A 79 16.90 9.75 -2.81
C LEU A 79 17.55 8.58 -3.56
N VAL A 80 17.16 8.32 -4.82
CA VAL A 80 17.69 7.20 -5.61
C VAL A 80 19.21 7.28 -5.82
N LYS A 81 19.76 8.51 -5.86
CA LYS A 81 21.21 8.74 -5.95
C LYS A 81 21.96 8.33 -4.68
N LYS A 82 21.28 8.23 -3.53
CA LYS A 82 21.84 7.83 -2.24
C LYS A 82 21.62 6.34 -1.97
N ASN A 83 20.43 5.83 -2.25
CA ASN A 83 20.15 4.39 -2.17
C ASN A 83 19.49 3.92 -3.47
N LYS A 84 20.15 3.05 -4.23
CA LYS A 84 19.59 2.46 -5.46
C LYS A 84 18.42 1.50 -5.19
N GLU A 85 18.27 1.01 -3.96
CA GLU A 85 17.14 0.15 -3.57
C GLU A 85 15.78 0.89 -3.71
N PHE A 86 15.77 2.23 -3.74
CA PHE A 86 14.57 3.01 -4.05
C PHE A 86 13.98 2.71 -5.44
N ILE A 87 14.76 2.18 -6.38
CA ILE A 87 14.26 1.78 -7.71
C ILE A 87 13.15 0.74 -7.58
N VAL A 88 13.30 -0.23 -6.66
CA VAL A 88 12.27 -1.25 -6.41
C VAL A 88 10.99 -0.60 -5.87
N GLY A 89 11.14 0.34 -4.93
CA GLY A 89 10.02 1.13 -4.42
C GLY A 89 9.29 1.89 -5.53
N ILE A 90 10.02 2.56 -6.43
CA ILE A 90 9.46 3.32 -7.56
C ILE A 90 8.65 2.41 -8.50
N VAL A 91 9.20 1.24 -8.87
CA VAL A 91 8.50 0.28 -9.74
C VAL A 91 7.21 -0.21 -9.09
N LEU A 92 7.25 -0.50 -7.78
CA LEU A 92 6.07 -0.93 -7.03
C LEU A 92 5.03 0.20 -6.90
N THR A 93 5.45 1.46 -6.74
CA THR A 93 4.54 2.62 -6.74
C THR A 93 3.81 2.74 -8.07
N LEU A 94 4.51 2.63 -9.19
CA LEU A 94 3.89 2.68 -10.52
C LEU A 94 2.93 1.50 -10.74
N THR A 95 3.30 0.31 -10.24
CA THR A 95 2.45 -0.88 -10.32
C THR A 95 1.19 -0.71 -9.48
N ALA A 96 1.30 -0.20 -8.25
CA ALA A 96 0.15 0.08 -7.40
C ALA A 96 -0.79 1.11 -8.04
N MET A 97 -0.26 2.19 -8.60
CA MET A 97 -1.07 3.19 -9.34
C MET A 97 -1.80 2.56 -10.53
N ALA A 98 -1.12 1.73 -11.33
CA ALA A 98 -1.73 1.07 -12.48
C ALA A 98 -2.86 0.12 -12.06
N LEU A 99 -2.64 -0.67 -11.00
CA LEU A 99 -3.64 -1.61 -10.49
C LEU A 99 -4.83 -0.90 -9.83
N ASN A 100 -4.61 0.21 -9.10
CA ASN A 100 -5.69 1.02 -8.52
C ASN A 100 -6.62 1.56 -9.62
N ILE A 101 -6.05 2.01 -10.74
CA ILE A 101 -6.83 2.47 -11.90
C ILE A 101 -7.51 1.29 -12.60
N LEU A 102 -6.79 0.19 -12.81
CA LEU A 102 -7.31 -0.98 -13.54
C LEU A 102 -8.50 -1.64 -12.84
N LEU A 103 -8.51 -1.67 -11.50
CA LEU A 103 -9.52 -2.37 -10.72
C LEU A 103 -10.94 -1.88 -11.04
N PRO A 104 -11.29 -0.58 -10.97
CA PRO A 104 -12.58 -0.08 -11.42
C PRO A 104 -12.88 -0.37 -12.90
N PHE A 105 -11.87 -0.33 -13.78
CA PHE A 105 -12.07 -0.59 -15.21
C PHE A 105 -12.45 -2.05 -15.50
N THR A 106 -12.09 -3.00 -14.63
CA THR A 106 -12.47 -4.42 -14.84
C THR A 106 -13.98 -4.59 -15.01
N GLY A 107 -14.80 -3.84 -14.26
CA GLY A 107 -16.26 -3.90 -14.33
C GLY A 107 -16.87 -3.42 -15.66
N PHE A 108 -16.08 -2.75 -16.52
CA PHE A 108 -16.52 -2.30 -17.85
C PHE A 108 -15.94 -3.14 -18.99
N ILE A 109 -14.73 -3.68 -18.80
CA ILE A 109 -13.97 -4.37 -19.86
C ILE A 109 -14.35 -5.84 -19.96
N GLU A 110 -14.63 -6.49 -18.82
CA GLU A 110 -14.84 -7.94 -18.75
C GLU A 110 -16.24 -8.27 -18.23
N GLN A 111 -16.76 -9.42 -18.66
CA GLN A 111 -18.05 -9.98 -18.24
C GLN A 111 -17.93 -11.51 -18.09
N GLY A 112 -18.95 -12.15 -17.54
CA GLY A 112 -18.92 -13.59 -17.31
C GLY A 112 -18.01 -13.99 -16.14
N PRO A 113 -17.71 -15.28 -16.00
CA PRO A 113 -16.94 -15.80 -14.87
C PRO A 113 -15.47 -15.31 -14.88
N LYS A 114 -14.96 -14.85 -16.02
CA LYS A 114 -13.62 -14.25 -16.15
C LYS A 114 -13.50 -12.92 -15.41
N LEU A 115 -14.58 -12.14 -15.32
CA LEU A 115 -14.61 -10.89 -14.57
C LEU A 115 -14.23 -11.13 -13.11
N VAL A 116 -14.76 -12.19 -12.50
CA VAL A 116 -14.48 -12.56 -11.10
C VAL A 116 -12.98 -12.82 -10.90
N ILE A 117 -12.34 -13.57 -11.81
CA ILE A 117 -10.90 -13.84 -11.75
C ILE A 117 -10.11 -12.53 -11.86
N TRP A 118 -10.46 -11.69 -12.84
CA TRP A 118 -9.78 -10.43 -13.07
C TRP A 118 -9.85 -9.50 -11.86
N ILE A 119 -11.03 -9.34 -11.25
CA ILE A 119 -11.18 -8.54 -10.03
C ILE A 119 -10.30 -9.11 -8.92
N LEU A 120 -10.30 -10.43 -8.68
CA LEU A 120 -9.48 -11.05 -7.63
C LEU A 120 -7.98 -10.81 -7.87
N VAL A 121 -7.50 -11.05 -9.09
CA VAL A 121 -6.08 -10.87 -9.45
C VAL A 121 -5.66 -9.42 -9.28
N VAL A 122 -6.46 -8.47 -9.77
CA VAL A 122 -6.14 -7.05 -9.69
C VAL A 122 -6.25 -6.54 -8.25
N TYR A 123 -7.27 -6.96 -7.50
CA TYR A 123 -7.50 -6.54 -6.12
C TYR A 123 -6.39 -7.01 -5.17
N PHE A 124 -6.07 -8.31 -5.16
CA PHE A 124 -5.00 -8.84 -4.31
C PHE A 124 -3.61 -8.41 -4.83
N GLY A 125 -3.45 -8.27 -6.14
CA GLY A 125 -2.24 -7.70 -6.73
C GLY A 125 -2.02 -6.26 -6.27
N TYR A 126 -3.07 -5.44 -6.23
CA TYR A 126 -3.02 -4.07 -5.75
C TYR A 126 -2.60 -4.02 -4.27
N ALA A 127 -3.29 -4.79 -3.41
CA ALA A 127 -2.98 -4.85 -1.98
C ALA A 127 -1.53 -5.30 -1.71
N ALA A 128 -1.03 -6.30 -2.47
CA ALA A 128 0.34 -6.75 -2.36
C ALA A 128 1.35 -5.69 -2.84
N ALA A 129 1.06 -5.04 -3.98
CA ALA A 129 1.91 -3.99 -4.53
C ALA A 129 2.02 -2.80 -3.57
N GLU A 130 0.91 -2.39 -2.96
CA GLU A 130 0.85 -1.30 -1.98
C GLU A 130 1.69 -1.62 -0.72
N LEU A 131 1.51 -2.81 -0.13
CA LEU A 131 2.29 -3.25 1.03
C LEU A 131 3.79 -3.33 0.74
N LEU A 132 4.16 -3.91 -0.41
CA LEU A 132 5.57 -4.02 -0.80
C LEU A 132 6.16 -2.64 -1.10
N MET A 133 5.41 -1.76 -1.75
CA MET A 133 5.83 -0.40 -2.05
C MET A 133 6.18 0.35 -0.77
N GLU A 134 5.29 0.33 0.23
CA GLU A 134 5.56 0.97 1.52
C GLU A 134 6.75 0.35 2.24
N TYR A 135 6.85 -0.98 2.23
CA TYR A 135 7.99 -1.69 2.81
C TYR A 135 9.31 -1.16 2.22
N PHE A 136 9.46 -1.17 0.90
CA PHE A 136 10.72 -0.75 0.28
C PHE A 136 11.00 0.73 0.49
N ILE A 137 10.01 1.60 0.29
CA ILE A 137 10.18 3.05 0.45
C ILE A 137 10.53 3.40 1.90
N LEU A 138 9.80 2.85 2.87
CA LEU A 138 10.05 3.14 4.28
C LEU A 138 11.42 2.61 4.72
N TYR A 139 11.73 1.35 4.43
CA TYR A 139 13.01 0.77 4.83
C TYR A 139 14.21 1.48 4.19
N CYS A 140 14.10 1.87 2.91
CA CYS A 140 15.14 2.67 2.26
C CYS A 140 15.30 4.05 2.91
N THR A 141 14.18 4.71 3.25
CA THR A 141 14.19 6.04 3.87
C THR A 141 14.84 6.00 5.25
N VAL A 142 14.46 5.01 6.06
CA VAL A 142 15.04 4.76 7.38
C VAL A 142 16.53 4.37 7.27
N GLY A 143 16.93 3.69 6.18
CA GLY A 143 18.34 3.40 5.85
C GLY A 143 19.18 4.65 5.56
N VAL A 144 18.58 5.65 4.91
CA VAL A 144 19.21 6.95 4.61
C VAL A 144 19.32 7.85 5.84
N THR A 145 18.46 7.65 6.84
CA THR A 145 18.45 8.40 8.11
C THR A 145 19.08 7.61 9.27
N ASP A 146 19.84 6.56 8.98
CA ASP A 146 20.40 5.65 9.99
C ASP A 146 21.63 6.23 10.70
N ASP A 147 21.41 7.11 11.66
CA ASP A 147 22.41 7.55 12.61
C ASP A 147 22.25 6.84 13.97
N LEU A 148 23.34 6.72 14.75
CA LEU A 148 23.30 6.11 16.09
C LEU A 148 22.21 6.73 16.98
N ALA A 149 22.10 8.06 16.98
CA ALA A 149 21.10 8.76 17.79
C ALA A 149 19.65 8.55 17.30
N ASN A 150 19.48 8.10 16.06
CA ASN A 150 18.17 7.90 15.43
C ASN A 150 17.76 6.42 15.34
N ARG A 151 18.64 5.49 15.71
CA ARG A 151 18.41 4.04 15.52
C ARG A 151 17.18 3.53 16.27
N ALA A 152 17.00 3.93 17.53
CA ALA A 152 15.83 3.54 18.32
C ALA A 152 14.52 4.07 17.70
N THR A 153 14.52 5.31 17.22
CA THR A 153 13.39 5.93 16.52
C THR A 153 13.08 5.20 15.21
N ASN A 154 14.11 4.88 14.43
CA ASN A 154 14.03 4.11 13.20
C ASN A 154 13.39 2.73 13.44
N THR A 155 13.79 2.02 14.49
CA THR A 155 13.17 0.72 14.84
C THR A 155 11.70 0.87 15.23
N ARG A 156 11.31 1.91 15.97
CA ARG A 156 9.91 2.18 16.32
C ARG A 156 9.06 2.47 15.08
N ILE A 157 9.57 3.25 14.14
CA ILE A 157 8.91 3.53 12.85
C ILE A 157 8.60 2.22 12.12
N LEU A 158 9.61 1.34 11.99
CA LEU A 158 9.44 0.05 11.30
C LEU A 158 8.48 -0.90 12.03
N PHE A 159 8.49 -0.89 13.36
CA PHE A 159 7.55 -1.66 14.17
C PHE A 159 6.11 -1.18 13.98
N CYS A 160 5.87 0.14 14.03
CA CYS A 160 4.56 0.72 13.76
C CYS A 160 4.06 0.36 12.35
N TRP A 161 4.95 0.38 11.36
CA TRP A 161 4.60 -0.05 10.01
C TRP A 161 4.20 -1.54 9.93
N TRP A 162 4.84 -2.43 10.69
CA TRP A 162 4.41 -3.84 10.73
C TRP A 162 3.01 -4.02 11.31
N ILE A 163 2.64 -3.23 12.32
CA ILE A 163 1.27 -3.22 12.85
C ILE A 163 0.28 -2.80 11.75
N THR A 164 0.60 -1.74 10.98
CA THR A 164 -0.27 -1.28 9.89
C THR A 164 -0.31 -2.27 8.73
N ALA A 165 0.80 -2.93 8.41
CA ALA A 165 0.85 -3.95 7.36
C ALA A 165 -0.05 -5.15 7.70
N LEU A 166 0.03 -5.66 8.93
CA LEU A 166 -0.84 -6.75 9.38
C LEU A 166 -2.33 -6.34 9.39
N ALA A 167 -2.62 -5.12 9.84
CA ALA A 167 -3.96 -4.57 9.81
C ALA A 167 -4.51 -4.51 8.37
N ARG A 168 -3.73 -4.04 7.39
CA ARG A 168 -4.14 -3.99 5.98
C ARG A 168 -4.40 -5.35 5.39
N VAL A 169 -3.51 -6.33 5.62
CA VAL A 169 -3.73 -7.70 5.17
C VAL A 169 -5.09 -8.20 5.68
N TYR A 170 -5.37 -8.01 6.96
CA TYR A 170 -6.65 -8.42 7.54
C TYR A 170 -7.84 -7.65 6.95
N MET A 171 -7.71 -6.34 6.77
CA MET A 171 -8.74 -5.50 6.14
C MET A 171 -9.04 -5.88 4.69
N THR A 172 -8.04 -6.30 3.91
CA THR A 172 -8.24 -6.82 2.55
C THR A 172 -9.16 -8.03 2.56
N PHE A 173 -8.97 -8.96 3.52
CA PHE A 173 -9.85 -10.11 3.68
C PHE A 173 -11.24 -9.73 4.21
N LEU A 174 -11.33 -8.79 5.16
CA LEU A 174 -12.63 -8.31 5.67
C LEU A 174 -13.45 -7.62 4.57
N THR A 175 -12.80 -6.84 3.71
CA THR A 175 -13.44 -6.20 2.56
C THR A 175 -13.93 -7.25 1.57
N PHE A 176 -13.11 -8.27 1.27
CA PHE A 176 -13.52 -9.39 0.42
C PHE A 176 -14.77 -10.10 0.95
N VAL A 177 -14.80 -10.46 2.24
CA VAL A 177 -15.94 -11.17 2.86
C VAL A 177 -17.15 -10.24 3.14
N GLY A 178 -16.97 -8.92 3.11
CA GLY A 178 -18.04 -7.94 3.29
C GLY A 178 -18.29 -7.48 4.73
N HIS A 179 -17.33 -7.68 5.64
CA HIS A 179 -17.43 -7.26 7.04
C HIS A 179 -17.02 -5.78 7.25
N GLY A 180 -17.81 -4.85 6.70
CA GLY A 180 -17.51 -3.40 6.70
C GLY A 180 -17.41 -2.75 8.09
N GLY A 181 -18.18 -3.21 9.07
CA GLY A 181 -18.15 -2.66 10.43
C GLY A 181 -16.80 -2.88 11.13
N VAL A 182 -16.28 -4.11 11.08
CA VAL A 182 -14.95 -4.44 11.64
C VAL A 182 -13.86 -3.74 10.85
N ASN A 183 -13.99 -3.68 9.51
CA ASN A 183 -13.05 -2.97 8.64
C ASN A 183 -12.87 -1.50 9.07
N THR A 184 -13.95 -0.84 9.47
CA THR A 184 -13.93 0.58 9.90
C THR A 184 -13.10 0.79 11.17
N VAL A 185 -13.19 -0.13 12.13
CA VAL A 185 -12.39 -0.06 13.37
C VAL A 185 -10.90 -0.21 13.07
N TYR A 186 -10.53 -1.16 12.21
CA TYR A 186 -9.14 -1.34 11.79
C TYR A 186 -8.61 -0.12 11.02
N LYS A 187 -9.44 0.52 10.18
CA LYS A 187 -9.08 1.78 9.49
C LYS A 187 -8.69 2.90 10.46
N VAL A 188 -9.47 3.08 11.53
CA VAL A 188 -9.20 4.12 12.54
C VAL A 188 -7.89 3.84 13.28
N ILE A 189 -7.68 2.60 13.74
CA ILE A 189 -6.46 2.19 14.43
C ILE A 189 -5.25 2.37 13.51
N MET A 190 -5.35 1.90 12.27
CA MET A 190 -4.30 2.03 11.26
C MET A 190 -3.94 3.50 11.02
N SER A 191 -4.95 4.37 10.84
CA SER A 191 -4.74 5.81 10.61
C SER A 191 -3.93 6.45 11.75
N ALA A 192 -4.17 6.07 13.00
CA ALA A 192 -3.41 6.57 14.14
C ALA A 192 -1.93 6.14 14.09
N PHE A 193 -1.65 4.87 13.75
CA PHE A 193 -0.27 4.38 13.60
C PHE A 193 0.43 5.00 12.40
N VAL A 194 -0.28 5.18 11.27
CA VAL A 194 0.22 5.85 10.07
C VAL A 194 0.64 7.29 10.37
N LEU A 195 -0.22 8.06 11.03
CA LEU A 195 0.11 9.41 11.47
C LEU A 195 1.31 9.42 12.41
N PHE A 196 1.34 8.50 13.38
CA PHE A 196 2.43 8.41 14.34
C PHE A 196 3.79 8.14 13.67
N TYR A 197 3.89 7.10 12.85
CA TYR A 197 5.17 6.79 12.20
C TYR A 197 5.53 7.83 11.13
N GLY A 198 4.55 8.38 10.42
CA GLY A 198 4.77 9.42 9.40
C GLY A 198 5.31 10.71 10.00
N ILE A 199 4.72 11.20 11.09
CA ILE A 199 5.21 12.38 11.83
C ILE A 199 6.61 12.10 12.40
N THR A 200 6.81 10.92 12.96
CA THR A 200 8.13 10.52 13.49
C THR A 200 9.18 10.50 12.37
N LEU A 201 8.82 10.01 11.18
CA LEU A 201 9.70 10.00 10.01
C LEU A 201 10.10 11.42 9.59
N ILE A 202 9.20 12.39 9.64
CA ILE A 202 9.52 13.82 9.37
C ILE A 202 10.63 14.32 10.29
N PHE A 203 10.61 13.96 11.57
CA PHE A 203 11.66 14.37 12.51
C PHE A 203 13.02 13.74 12.22
N THR A 204 13.06 12.60 11.51
CA THR A 204 14.31 11.95 11.11
C THR A 204 15.04 12.68 9.96
N LYS A 205 14.38 13.64 9.30
CA LYS A 205 14.93 14.37 8.13
C LYS A 205 16.27 15.07 8.37
N LYS A 206 16.61 15.37 9.63
CA LYS A 206 17.86 16.01 10.04
C LYS A 206 19.07 15.05 10.02
N TYR A 207 18.81 13.73 10.00
CA TYR A 207 19.86 12.71 9.98
C TYR A 207 20.27 12.28 8.57
N VAL A 208 19.64 12.85 7.53
CA VAL A 208 19.91 12.49 6.14
C VAL A 208 21.35 12.85 5.77
N GLY A 209 22.14 11.83 5.41
CA GLY A 209 23.51 12.00 4.93
C GLY A 209 24.57 12.22 6.00
N LEU A 210 24.23 12.07 7.28
CA LEU A 210 25.21 12.12 8.38
C LEU A 210 26.09 10.86 8.48
N ARG A 211 25.61 9.75 7.91
CA ARG A 211 26.32 8.46 7.85
C ARG A 211 26.19 7.83 6.47
N PRO A 212 27.09 6.88 6.12
CA PRO A 212 26.90 6.06 4.93
C PRO A 212 25.54 5.34 5.01
N VAL A 213 24.87 5.27 3.86
CA VAL A 213 23.57 4.62 3.73
C VAL A 213 23.72 3.15 4.09
N VAL A 214 22.81 2.66 4.93
CA VAL A 214 22.75 1.24 5.29
C VAL A 214 21.69 0.57 4.43
N SER A 215 22.10 -0.41 3.64
CA SER A 215 21.15 -1.20 2.82
C SER A 215 20.21 -2.03 3.70
N ILE A 216 19.07 -2.44 3.14
CA ILE A 216 18.10 -3.28 3.86
C ILE A 216 18.75 -4.58 4.34
N ARG A 217 19.61 -5.18 3.50
CA ARG A 217 20.31 -6.44 3.81
C ARG A 217 21.32 -6.26 4.95
N GLU A 218 22.15 -5.23 4.89
CA GLU A 218 23.18 -4.96 5.92
C GLU A 218 22.55 -4.69 7.28
N ARG A 219 21.46 -3.92 7.32
CA ARG A 219 20.72 -3.69 8.56
C ARG A 219 20.23 -4.99 9.17
N ARG A 220 19.62 -5.88 8.37
CA ARG A 220 19.15 -7.19 8.84
C ARG A 220 20.29 -8.05 9.41
N HIS A 221 21.49 -7.96 8.85
CA HIS A 221 22.66 -8.66 9.38
C HIS A 221 23.17 -8.05 10.69
N ARG A 222 23.20 -6.72 10.81
CA ARG A 222 23.59 -6.02 12.04
C ARG A 222 22.63 -6.32 13.18
N ASP A 223 21.33 -6.25 12.93
CA ASP A 223 20.30 -6.49 13.95
C ASP A 223 20.29 -7.96 14.43
N LYS A 224 20.81 -8.89 13.63
CA LYS A 224 21.06 -10.28 14.04
C LYS A 224 22.30 -10.42 14.92
N LYS A 225 23.37 -9.67 14.64
CA LYS A 225 24.61 -9.70 15.44
C LYS A 225 24.45 -9.04 16.82
N GLU A 226 23.63 -8.00 16.93
CA GLU A 226 23.37 -7.33 18.22
C GLU A 226 22.47 -8.14 19.16
N LYS A 227 21.90 -9.26 18.70
CA LYS A 227 21.04 -10.16 19.49
C LYS A 227 21.72 -11.47 19.90
N LEU A 228 22.96 -11.70 19.45
CA LEU A 228 23.81 -12.84 19.82
C LEU A 228 24.86 -12.37 20.82
#